data_AF-A0A5J4PCN7-F1
#
_entry.id   AF-A0A5J4PCN7-F1
#
_cell.length_a   1.000
_cell.length_b   1.000
_cell.length_c   1.000
_cell.angle_alpha   90.00
_cell.angle_beta   90.00
_cell.angle_gamma   90.00
#
_symmetry.space_group_name_H-M   'P 1'
#
loop_
_entity.id
_entity.type
_entity.pdbx_description
1 polymer ?
#
loop_
_entity_poly.entity_id
_entity_poly.type
_entity_poly.pdbx_seq_one_letter_code
_entity_poly.pdbx_strand_id
1 'polypeptide(L)' 'MKNSKTKEPGKQCSFCGRYDNETELMITGLHGNICNSCVEQA' A
#
# COMPACT_ATOMS: atom_id res chain seq x y z
N MET A 1 27.69 -1.06 16.17
CA MET A 1 26.52 -0.18 15.92
C MET A 1 25.40 -0.99 15.26
N LYS A 2 24.17 -0.95 15.79
CA LYS A 2 22.99 -1.60 15.18
C LYS A 2 22.29 -0.57 14.29
N ASN A 3 22.52 -0.58 12.98
CA ASN A 3 21.74 0.23 12.03
C ASN A 3 20.52 -0.59 11.55
N SER A 4 19.60 -0.87 12.47
CA SER A 4 18.28 -1.40 12.11
C SER A 4 17.45 -0.27 11.49
N LYS A 5 17.59 -0.04 10.17
CA LYS A 5 16.53 0.61 9.40
C LYS A 5 15.36 -0.36 9.37
N THR A 6 14.52 -0.36 10.40
CA THR A 6 13.18 -0.96 10.32
C THR A 6 12.47 -0.22 9.19
N LYS A 7 12.39 -0.85 8.01
CA LYS A 7 11.54 -0.35 6.92
C LYS A 7 10.16 -0.18 7.53
N GLU A 8 9.63 1.03 7.57
CA GLU A 8 8.23 1.22 7.94
C GLU A 8 7.40 0.27 7.08
N PRO A 9 6.43 -0.46 7.67
CA PRO A 9 5.59 -1.33 6.88
C PRO A 9 4.95 -0.47 5.78
N GLY A 10 5.24 -0.83 4.52
CA GLY A 10 4.74 -0.09 3.35
C GLY A 10 3.21 0.01 3.41
N LYS A 11 2.66 1.03 2.75
CA LYS A 11 1.21 1.22 2.73
C LYS A 11 0.57 0.05 1.98
N GLN A 12 -0.52 -0.50 2.51
CA GLN A 12 -1.24 -1.62 1.89
C GLN A 12 -2.62 -1.18 1.40
N CYS A 13 -3.05 -1.77 0.28
CA CYS A 13 -4.41 -1.70 -0.21
C CYS A 13 -5.35 -2.39 0.79
N SER A 14 -6.34 -1.67 1.28
CA SER A 14 -7.35 -2.15 2.23
C SER A 14 -8.30 -3.21 1.64
N PHE A 15 -8.27 -3.41 0.31
CA PHE A 15 -9.16 -4.33 -0.40
C PHE A 15 -8.47 -5.65 -0.75
N CYS A 16 -7.26 -5.60 -1.32
CA CYS A 16 -6.52 -6.79 -1.76
C CYS A 16 -5.25 -7.10 -0.95
N GLY A 17 -4.84 -6.22 -0.03
CA GLY A 17 -3.66 -6.41 0.83
C GLY A 17 -2.31 -6.14 0.18
N ARG A 18 -2.26 -5.87 -1.13
CA ARG A 18 -1.01 -5.53 -1.83
C ARG A 18 -0.37 -4.28 -1.27
N TYR A 19 0.95 -4.28 -1.16
CA TYR A 19 1.74 -3.11 -0.80
C TYR A 19 1.82 -2.11 -1.96
N ASP A 20 2.11 -0.85 -1.65
CA ASP A 20 2.33 0.23 -2.61
C ASP A 20 3.42 -0.10 -3.64
N ASN A 21 4.49 -0.79 -3.22
CA ASN A 21 5.55 -1.25 -4.11
C ASN A 21 5.16 -2.44 -5.02
N GLU A 22 3.98 -3.03 -4.83
CA GLU A 22 3.44 -4.11 -5.67
C GLU A 22 2.38 -3.59 -6.68
N THR A 23 2.10 -2.28 -6.69
CA THR A 23 1.03 -1.67 -7.48
C THR A 23 1.53 -0.43 -8.20
N GLU A 24 0.96 -0.12 -9.37
CA GLU A 24 1.37 1.07 -10.13
C GLU A 24 0.95 2.36 -9.44
N LEU A 25 -0.23 2.35 -8.82
CA LEU A 25 -0.77 3.50 -8.09
C LEU A 25 -1.48 3.03 -6.83
N MET A 26 -1.26 3.75 -5.74
CA MET A 26 -2.00 3.61 -4.48
C MET A 26 -2.62 4.95 -4.08
N ILE A 27 -3.95 4.99 -4.05
CA ILE A 27 -4.73 6.12 -3.55
C ILE A 27 -4.90 5.94 -2.05
N THR A 28 -4.35 6.86 -1.26
CA THR A 28 -4.46 6.87 0.21
C THR A 28 -5.58 7.79 0.68
N GLY A 29 -6.51 7.27 1.47
CA GLY A 29 -7.57 8.02 2.13
C GLY A 29 -7.48 7.94 3.66
N LEU A 30 -8.32 8.73 4.35
CA LEU A 30 -8.36 8.78 5.82
C LEU A 30 -8.67 7.42 6.47
N HIS A 31 -9.50 6.61 5.81
CA HIS A 31 -9.99 5.34 6.35
C HIS A 31 -9.46 4.10 5.64
N GLY A 32 -8.58 4.26 4.64
CA GLY A 32 -8.07 3.13 3.88
C GLY A 32 -7.38 3.55 2.59
N ASN A 33 -6.67 2.60 1.99
CA ASN A 33 -5.96 2.80 0.74
C ASN A 33 -6.53 1.87 -0.33
N ILE A 34 -6.61 2.33 -1.58
CA ILE A 34 -7.06 1.51 -2.71
C ILE A 34 -6.02 1.58 -3.83
N CYS A 35 -5.65 0.45 -4.43
CA CYS A 35 -4.72 0.39 -5.55
C CYS A 35 -5.43 0.44 -6.91
N ASN A 36 -4.69 0.75 -7.97
CA ASN A 36 -5.23 0.82 -9.34
C ASN A 36 -6.01 -0.44 -9.75
N SER A 37 -5.48 -1.63 -9.45
CA SER A 37 -6.15 -2.90 -9.77
C SER A 37 -7.52 -3.04 -9.09
N CYS A 38 -7.70 -2.52 -7.87
CA CYS A 38 -9.00 -2.55 -7.19
C CYS A 38 -9.95 -1.46 -7.70
N VAL A 39 -9.42 -0.31 -8.14
CA VAL A 39 -10.23 0.75 -8.77
C VAL A 39 -10.82 0.28 -10.10
N GLU A 40 -10.03 -0.41 -10.93
CA GLU A 40 -10.46 -0.90 -12.25
C GLU A 40 -11.53 -2.01 -12.20
N GLN A 41 -11.65 -2.70 -11.07
CA GLN A 41 -12.62 -3.79 -10.87
C GLN A 41 -13.95 -3.32 -10.27
N ALA A 42 -14.05 -2.07 -9.83
CA ALA A 42 -15.27 -1.48 -9.28
C ALA A 42 -16.18 -0.94 -10.40
#